data_AF-A0A932HL73-F1
#
_entry.id   AF-A0A932HL73-F1
#
_cell.length_a   1.000
_cell.length_b   1.000
_cell.length_c   1.000
_cell.angle_alpha   90.00
_cell.angle_beta   90.00
_cell.angle_gamma   90.00
#
_symmetry.space_group_name_H-M   'P 1'
#
loop_
_entity.id
_entity.type
_entity.pdbx_description
1 polymer ?
#
loop_
_entity_poly.entity_id
_entity_poly.type
_entity_poly.pdbx_seq_one_letter_code
_entity_poly.pdbx_strand_id
1 'polypeptide(L)' 'MNTIARLRQEIPDLKVDVINLADHPEVAVQYRVMATPAIAINGVLAFSGTPKEADLRQRLLEVAR' A
#
# COMPACT_ATOMS: atom_id res chain seq x y z
N MET A 1 -7.75 -13.73 -10.68
CA MET A 1 -7.38 -13.83 -9.25
C MET A 1 -6.77 -12.50 -8.81
N ASN A 2 -7.28 -11.86 -7.75
CA ASN A 2 -6.83 -10.54 -7.29
C ASN A 2 -5.37 -10.60 -6.79
N THR A 3 -4.53 -9.62 -7.16
CA THR A 3 -3.12 -9.50 -6.74
C THR A 3 -2.96 -9.55 -5.22
N ILE A 4 -3.81 -8.86 -4.46
CA ILE A 4 -3.75 -8.87 -2.99
C ILE A 4 -4.03 -10.26 -2.42
N ALA A 5 -4.95 -11.03 -3.04
CA ALA A 5 -5.26 -12.38 -2.59
C ALA A 5 -4.07 -13.34 -2.74
N ARG A 6 -3.27 -13.18 -3.80
CA ARG A 6 -2.01 -13.94 -3.97
C ARG A 6 -0.97 -13.54 -2.94
N LEU A 7 -0.78 -12.24 -2.73
CA LEU A 7 0.21 -11.75 -1.77
C LEU A 7 -0.09 -12.18 -0.33
N ARG A 8 -1.37 -12.33 0.06
CA ARG A 8 -1.76 -12.88 1.37
C ARG A 8 -1.35 -14.34 1.58
N GLN A 9 -1.15 -15.12 0.52
CA GLN A 9 -0.64 -16.50 0.65
C GLN A 9 0.84 -16.53 1.01
N GLU A 10 1.58 -15.50 0.59
CA GLU A 10 3.01 -15.36 0.85
C GLU A 10 3.29 -14.58 2.14
N ILE A 11 2.39 -13.65 2.50
CA ILE A 11 2.49 -12.76 3.65
C ILE A 11 1.18 -12.90 4.45
N PRO A 12 1.07 -13.90 5.36
CA PRO A 12 -0.16 -14.19 6.08
C PRO A 12 -0.71 -13.00 6.89
N ASP A 13 0.18 -12.16 7.40
CA ASP A 13 -0.16 -10.98 8.23
C ASP A 13 -0.47 -9.72 7.39
N LEU A 14 -0.57 -9.84 6.06
CA LEU A 14 -0.84 -8.71 5.17
C LEU A 14 -2.27 -8.15 5.37
N LYS A 15 -2.34 -7.02 6.05
CA LYS A 15 -3.53 -6.17 6.17
C LYS A 15 -3.53 -5.10 5.08
N VAL A 16 -4.69 -4.82 4.52
CA VAL A 16 -4.87 -3.84 3.44
C VAL A 16 -6.15 -3.08 3.68
N ASP A 17 -6.03 -1.77 3.77
CA ASP A 17 -7.14 -0.83 3.89
C ASP A 17 -7.17 0.07 2.65
N VAL A 18 -8.37 0.36 2.14
CA VAL A 18 -8.59 1.31 1.04
C VAL A 18 -9.25 2.53 1.62
N ILE A 19 -8.58 3.68 1.51
CA ILE A 19 -9.04 4.94 2.10
C ILE A 19 -9.32 5.93 0.98
N ASN A 20 -10.51 6.52 0.98
CA ASN A 20 -10.84 7.65 0.11
C ASN A 20 -10.38 8.96 0.78
N LEU A 21 -9.39 9.63 0.20
CA LEU A 21 -8.86 10.88 0.75
C LEU A 21 -9.83 12.06 0.65
N ALA A 22 -10.86 11.97 -0.21
CA ALA A 22 -11.90 12.99 -0.23
C ALA A 22 -12.73 12.98 1.06
N ASP A 23 -12.91 11.80 1.66
CA ASP A 23 -13.64 11.61 2.92
C ASP A 23 -12.71 11.76 4.14
N HIS A 24 -11.42 11.41 3.97
CA HIS A 24 -10.40 11.39 5.02
C HIS A 24 -9.13 12.19 4.62
N PRO A 25 -9.21 13.52 4.44
CA PRO A 25 -8.09 14.33 3.98
C PRO A 25 -6.90 14.35 4.95
N GLU A 26 -7.13 14.13 6.25
CA GLU A 26 -6.11 14.04 7.29
C GLU A 26 -5.09 12.92 7.02
N VAL A 27 -5.53 11.83 6.37
CA VAL A 27 -4.68 10.68 6.03
C VAL A 27 -3.63 11.08 5.00
N ALA A 28 -3.95 12.01 4.10
CA ALA A 28 -3.00 12.52 3.12
C ALA A 28 -1.81 13.20 3.80
N VAL A 29 -2.08 13.99 4.84
CA VAL A 29 -1.05 14.66 5.64
C VAL A 29 -0.25 13.64 6.45
N GLN A 30 -0.93 12.71 7.13
CA GLN A 30 -0.32 11.68 7.96
C GLN A 30 0.73 10.86 7.19
N TYR A 31 0.39 10.45 5.97
CA TYR A 31 1.27 9.65 5.12
C TYR A 31 2.02 10.46 4.07
N ARG A 32 1.97 11.80 4.11
CA ARG A 32 2.65 12.71 3.16
C ARG A 32 2.29 12.41 1.69
N VAL A 33 1.05 12.04 1.43
CA VAL A 33 0.52 11.78 0.09
C VAL A 33 0.21 13.12 -0.59
N MET A 34 0.88 13.40 -1.71
CA MET A 34 0.66 14.61 -2.51
C MET A 34 -0.30 14.38 -3.69
N ALA A 35 -0.41 13.15 -4.17
CA ALA A 35 -1.26 12.77 -5.30
C ALA A 35 -1.74 11.32 -5.17
N THR A 36 -2.93 11.04 -5.69
CA THR A 36 -3.53 9.69 -5.74
C THR A 36 -3.51 9.12 -7.16
N PRO A 37 -3.50 7.78 -7.34
CA PRO A 37 -3.42 6.75 -6.29
C PRO A 37 -2.07 6.73 -5.60
N ALA A 38 -2.02 6.28 -4.35
CA ALA A 38 -0.78 6.12 -3.57
C ALA A 38 -0.90 4.92 -2.63
N ILE A 39 0.22 4.35 -2.24
CA ILE A 39 0.28 3.22 -1.30
C ILE A 39 1.28 3.57 -0.20
N ALA A 40 0.78 3.61 1.03
CA ALA A 40 1.62 3.63 2.23
C ALA A 40 1.72 2.22 2.81
N ILE A 41 2.91 1.84 3.28
CA ILE A 41 3.18 0.53 3.90
C ILE A 41 3.79 0.80 5.26
N ASN A 42 3.20 0.23 6.31
CA ASN A 42 3.61 0.42 7.72
C ASN A 42 3.77 1.90 8.09
N GLY A 43 2.84 2.73 7.62
CA GLY A 43 2.80 4.16 7.89
C GLY A 43 3.78 5.03 7.09
N VAL A 44 4.52 4.45 6.15
CA VAL A 44 5.47 5.17 5.29
C VAL A 44 4.99 5.14 3.85
N LEU A 45 4.95 6.30 3.17
CA LEU A 45 4.67 6.36 1.74
C LEU A 45 5.67 5.51 0.96
N ALA A 46 5.18 4.45 0.31
CA ALA A 46 6.01 3.52 -0.44
C ALA A 46 5.90 3.75 -1.95
N PHE A 47 4.71 4.11 -2.44
CA PHE A 47 4.47 4.37 -3.86
C PHE A 47 3.56 5.58 -4.06
N SER A 48 3.93 6.42 -5.02
CA SER A 48 3.06 7.43 -5.62
C SER A 48 2.70 6.97 -7.03
N GLY A 49 1.42 6.86 -7.33
CA GLY A 49 0.90 6.19 -8.52
C GLY A 49 0.67 4.70 -8.33
N THR A 50 0.27 4.03 -9.41
CA THR A 50 0.05 2.57 -9.43
C THR A 50 1.36 1.86 -9.71
N PRO A 51 1.96 1.12 -8.76
CA PRO A 51 3.18 0.39 -9.01
C PRO A 51 2.95 -0.85 -9.88
N LYS A 52 4.04 -1.39 -10.44
CA LYS A 52 3.97 -2.75 -10.98
C LYS A 52 3.82 -3.75 -9.84
N GLU A 53 3.14 -4.84 -10.13
CA GLU A 53 2.90 -5.90 -9.15
C GLU A 53 4.20 -6.48 -8.56
N ALA A 54 5.22 -6.67 -9.40
CA ALA A 54 6.52 -7.19 -8.97
C ALA A 54 7.18 -6.26 -7.93
N ASP A 55 7.12 -4.95 -8.16
CA ASP A 55 7.70 -3.94 -7.26
C ASP A 55 6.94 -3.90 -5.93
N LEU A 56 5.61 -3.96 -5.97
CA LEU A 56 4.77 -4.03 -4.77
C LEU A 56 5.07 -5.30 -3.96
N ARG A 57 5.16 -6.46 -4.63
CA ARG A 57 5.49 -7.75 -3.99
C ARG A 57 6.85 -7.69 -3.32
N GLN A 58 7.88 -7.25 -4.03
CA GLN A 58 9.22 -7.15 -3.49
C GLN A 58 9.24 -6.24 -2.26
N ARG A 59 8.61 -5.07 -2.35
CA ARG A 59 8.58 -4.11 -1.24
C ARG A 59 7.88 -4.67 0.00
N LEU A 60 6.78 -5.41 -0.18
CA LEU A 60 6.07 -6.06 0.93
C LEU A 60 6.91 -7.18 1.58
N LEU A 61 7.62 -7.99 0.78
CA LEU A 61 8.51 -9.03 1.29
C LEU A 61 9.73 -8.46 2.03
N GLU A 62 10.22 -7.28 1.64
CA GLU A 62 11.31 -6.59 2.35
C GLU A 62 10.89 -6.14 3.76
N VAL A 63 9.66 -5.66 3.92
CA VAL A 63 9.17 -5.13 5.21
C VAL A 63 8.49 -6.18 6.08
N ALA A 64 8.20 -7.37 5.55
CA ALA A 64 7.61 -8.49 6.29
C ALA A 64 8.66 -9.35 7.04
N ARG A 65 9.95 -9.03 6.90
CA ARG A 65 11.07 -9.63 7.63
C ARG A 65 11.23 -8.97 8.99
#